data_AF-A0A3D8I533-F1
#
_entry.id   AF-A0A3D8I533-F1
#
_cell.length_a   1.000
_cell.length_b   1.000
_cell.length_c   1.000
_cell.angle_alpha   90.00
_cell.angle_beta   90.00
_cell.angle_gamma   90.00
#
_symmetry.space_group_name_H-M   'P 1'
#
loop_
_entity.id
_entity.type
_entity.pdbx_description
1 polymer ?
#
loop_
_entity_poly.entity_id
_entity_poly.type
_entity_poly.pdbx_seq_one_letter_code
_entity_poly.pdbx_strand_id
1 'polypeptide(L)'
;MYEEGEKQPKILATLASNDNRLVYEILEKSKEKEDKYASISLKFNGKFLTIIIKENNNEIKRISFQAVSGRPKKDNGKHYFTYEKERQMLKDERPIPEGEYYITPLSENKDDGVQELSIIDNIIGSVSWVLSKVKLPKRGEFYGSSFVWGTIRIPIQPKTKTFTDSEGQTITRNNFFIHGGVEAGSAGCIDLWKDNEEFFKIFLAYVEKYRDRILKNQGKIPLVVKYEDSTKIECDNAAYTKYCKPIGKESK
;
A
#
# COMPACT_ATOMS: atom_id res chain seq x y z
N MET A 1 72.44 -18.05 -4.61
CA MET A 1 71.74 -19.18 -3.98
C MET A 1 70.32 -18.70 -3.66
N TYR A 2 69.37 -19.14 -4.50
CA TYR A 2 67.90 -19.30 -4.41
C TYR A 2 67.16 -18.77 -3.14
N GLU A 3 66.13 -17.91 -3.29
CA GLU A 3 64.64 -18.16 -3.25
C GLU A 3 64.08 -18.25 -1.81
N GLU A 4 62.86 -17.85 -1.39
CA GLU A 4 61.62 -17.33 -1.99
C GLU A 4 60.64 -16.86 -0.85
N GLY A 5 59.60 -16.08 -1.22
CA GLY A 5 58.24 -16.09 -0.62
C GLY A 5 57.95 -15.14 0.57
N GLU A 6 56.84 -14.38 0.65
CA GLU A 6 55.59 -14.34 -0.13
C GLU A 6 55.01 -12.91 -0.22
N LYS A 7 54.33 -12.65 -1.34
CA LYS A 7 53.67 -11.39 -1.71
C LYS A 7 52.20 -11.38 -1.25
N GLN A 8 51.74 -10.26 -0.69
CA GLN A 8 50.35 -9.81 -0.87
C GLN A 8 50.28 -8.81 -2.03
N PRO A 9 49.32 -8.91 -2.97
CA PRO A 9 49.32 -8.10 -4.17
C PRO A 9 48.87 -6.67 -3.87
N LYS A 10 49.81 -5.73 -4.06
CA LYS A 10 49.54 -4.33 -4.39
C LYS A 10 48.68 -4.29 -5.67
N ILE A 11 47.38 -4.18 -5.51
CA ILE A 11 46.51 -3.62 -6.56
C ILE A 11 45.90 -2.33 -6.00
N LEU A 12 46.77 -1.39 -5.71
CA LEU A 12 46.44 0.02 -5.61
C LEU A 12 47.64 0.77 -6.18
N ALA A 13 47.39 1.62 -7.17
CA ALA A 13 48.35 2.47 -7.87
C ALA A 13 49.07 1.88 -9.10
N THR A 14 48.33 1.61 -10.18
CA THR A 14 48.78 2.00 -11.54
C THR A 14 47.62 2.01 -12.52
N LEU A 15 46.84 3.10 -12.57
CA LEU A 15 46.11 3.53 -13.77
C LEU A 15 45.83 5.04 -13.66
N ALA A 16 46.91 5.82 -13.65
CA ALA A 16 46.86 7.25 -13.93
C ALA A 16 47.44 7.47 -15.34
N SER A 17 46.73 6.97 -16.35
CA SER A 17 46.89 7.44 -17.73
C SER A 17 45.64 7.09 -18.53
N ASN A 18 44.91 8.13 -18.94
CA ASN A 18 43.94 8.16 -20.03
C ASN A 18 42.95 7.00 -20.08
N ASP A 19 41.95 7.01 -19.20
CA ASP A 19 40.56 7.24 -19.59
C ASP A 19 39.65 7.22 -18.35
N ASN A 20 39.61 8.35 -17.61
CA ASN A 20 38.69 8.50 -16.47
C ASN A 20 37.24 8.23 -16.89
N ARG A 21 36.88 8.53 -18.15
CA ARG A 21 35.53 8.31 -18.67
C ARG A 21 35.19 6.82 -18.75
N LEU A 22 36.14 5.96 -19.13
CA LEU A 22 35.94 4.50 -19.15
C LEU A 22 35.76 3.94 -17.73
N VAL A 23 36.51 4.45 -16.75
CA VAL A 23 36.37 4.06 -15.34
C VAL A 23 35.03 4.54 -14.78
N TYR A 24 34.61 5.76 -15.10
CA TYR A 24 33.28 6.26 -14.74
C TYR A 24 32.16 5.49 -15.45
N GLU A 25 32.28 5.18 -16.74
CA GLU A 25 31.30 4.38 -17.49
C GLU A 25 31.23 2.93 -16.99
N ILE A 26 32.35 2.34 -16.56
CA ILE A 26 32.37 1.01 -15.93
C ILE A 26 31.76 1.07 -14.52
N LEU A 27 32.04 2.13 -13.74
CA LEU A 27 31.43 2.34 -12.43
C LEU A 27 29.93 2.63 -12.54
N GLU A 28 29.49 3.42 -13.52
CA GLU A 28 28.08 3.67 -13.85
C GLU A 28 27.41 2.41 -14.36
N LYS A 29 28.01 1.67 -15.30
CA LYS A 29 27.49 0.37 -15.76
C LYS A 29 27.49 -0.70 -14.66
N SER A 30 28.40 -0.62 -13.68
CA SER A 30 28.41 -1.52 -12.52
C SER A 30 27.33 -1.14 -11.50
N LYS A 31 27.09 0.16 -11.27
CA LYS A 31 25.93 0.66 -10.51
C LYS A 31 24.61 0.30 -11.20
N GLU A 32 24.53 0.41 -12.53
CA GLU A 32 23.36 0.03 -13.32
C GLU A 32 23.16 -1.50 -13.40
N LYS A 33 24.21 -2.31 -13.32
CA LYS A 33 24.11 -3.78 -13.26
C LYS A 33 23.74 -4.33 -11.89
N GLU A 34 23.91 -3.55 -10.82
CA GLU A 34 23.50 -3.90 -9.45
C GLU A 34 22.03 -3.49 -9.14
N ASP A 35 21.37 -2.84 -10.11
CA ASP A 35 20.10 -2.13 -9.99
C ASP A 35 18.89 -2.89 -10.56
N LYS A 36 18.88 -4.21 -10.44
CA LYS A 36 17.61 -4.95 -10.50
C LYS A 36 16.90 -4.73 -9.17
N TYR A 37 16.28 -3.57 -8.99
CA TYR A 37 15.81 -3.15 -7.68
C TYR A 37 14.58 -3.90 -7.19
N ALA A 38 14.56 -4.16 -5.88
CA ALA A 38 13.38 -4.60 -5.20
C ALA A 38 12.33 -3.47 -5.19
N SER A 39 11.15 -3.71 -5.77
CA SER A 39 10.06 -2.73 -5.83
C SER A 39 8.86 -3.21 -5.01
N ILE A 40 8.10 -2.26 -4.50
CA ILE A 40 6.86 -2.50 -3.74
C ILE A 40 5.69 -1.88 -4.47
N SER A 41 4.57 -2.59 -4.51
CA SER A 41 3.27 -2.07 -4.94
C SER A 41 2.14 -2.72 -4.14
N LEU A 42 0.96 -2.12 -4.22
CA LEU A 42 -0.26 -2.63 -3.62
C LEU A 42 -1.28 -2.98 -4.71
N LYS A 43 -2.06 -4.04 -4.49
CA LYS A 43 -3.20 -4.40 -5.33
C LYS A 43 -4.41 -4.71 -4.46
N PHE A 44 -5.53 -4.07 -4.76
CA PHE A 44 -6.82 -4.38 -4.13
C PHE A 44 -7.78 -4.98 -5.17
N ASN A 45 -8.37 -6.12 -4.85
CA ASN A 45 -9.29 -6.85 -5.74
C ASN A 45 -10.72 -6.98 -5.22
N GLY A 46 -11.09 -6.25 -4.16
CA GLY A 46 -12.40 -6.37 -3.50
C GLY A 46 -12.50 -7.49 -2.46
N LYS A 47 -11.47 -8.35 -2.37
CA LYS A 47 -11.37 -9.40 -1.34
C LYS A 47 -10.14 -9.18 -0.46
N PHE A 48 -9.03 -8.83 -1.09
CA PHE A 48 -7.73 -8.70 -0.47
C PHE A 48 -7.01 -7.44 -0.91
N LEU A 49 -6.38 -6.75 0.04
CA LEU A 49 -5.30 -5.81 -0.21
C LEU A 49 -3.99 -6.59 -0.14
N THR A 50 -3.27 -6.65 -1.25
CA THR A 50 -2.03 -7.42 -1.38
C THR A 50 -0.83 -6.50 -1.51
N ILE A 51 0.16 -6.70 -0.63
CA ILE A 51 1.51 -6.16 -0.78
C ILE A 51 2.26 -7.05 -1.76
N ILE A 52 2.75 -6.46 -2.85
CA ILE A 52 3.55 -7.13 -3.86
C ILE A 52 4.96 -6.58 -3.78
N ILE A 53 5.91 -7.43 -3.41
CA ILE A 53 7.32 -7.11 -3.36
C ILE A 53 8.00 -7.91 -4.46
N LYS A 54 8.55 -7.22 -5.46
CA LYS A 54 9.47 -7.82 -6.43
C LYS A 54 10.86 -7.65 -5.84
N GLU A 55 11.62 -8.72 -5.65
CA GLU A 55 13.00 -8.66 -5.15
C GLU A 55 14.02 -8.64 -6.29
N ASN A 56 15.28 -8.38 -5.95
CA ASN A 56 16.35 -8.22 -6.93
C ASN A 56 16.61 -9.48 -7.78
N ASN A 57 16.34 -10.65 -7.22
CA ASN A 57 16.43 -11.95 -7.87
C ASN A 57 15.21 -12.26 -8.78
N ASN A 58 14.32 -11.29 -9.04
CA ASN A 58 13.00 -11.46 -9.67
C ASN A 58 11.99 -12.31 -8.88
N GLU A 59 12.29 -12.70 -7.64
CA GLU A 59 11.30 -13.33 -6.77
C GLU A 59 10.16 -12.34 -6.48
N ILE A 60 8.92 -12.83 -6.47
CA ILE A 60 7.76 -11.99 -6.17
C ILE A 60 7.09 -12.53 -4.91
N LYS A 61 7.23 -11.80 -3.82
CA LYS A 61 6.53 -12.05 -2.56
C LYS A 61 5.18 -11.34 -2.58
N ARG A 62 4.15 -12.05 -2.16
CA ARG A 62 2.78 -11.53 -2.05
C ARG A 62 2.28 -11.80 -0.64
N ILE A 63 1.86 -10.74 0.04
CA ILE A 63 1.27 -10.81 1.37
C ILE A 63 -0.11 -10.19 1.27
N SER A 64 -1.15 -10.99 1.48
CA SER A 64 -2.54 -10.60 1.23
C SER A 64 -3.29 -10.52 2.56
N PHE A 65 -4.00 -9.41 2.73
CA PHE A 65 -4.82 -9.11 3.91
C PHE A 65 -6.26 -8.96 3.45
N GLN A 66 -7.21 -9.51 4.21
CA GLN A 66 -8.61 -9.34 3.89
C GLN A 66 -8.96 -7.85 3.96
N ALA A 67 -9.65 -7.37 2.93
CA ALA A 67 -10.09 -5.98 2.89
C ALA A 67 -11.39 -5.84 2.10
N VAL A 68 -12.16 -4.81 2.42
CA VAL A 68 -13.41 -4.46 1.75
C VAL A 68 -13.43 -2.99 1.36
N SER A 69 -14.38 -2.60 0.52
CA SER A 69 -14.63 -1.20 0.17
C SER A 69 -16.11 -0.93 -0.06
N GLY A 70 -16.55 0.29 0.27
CA GLY A 70 -17.96 0.67 0.23
C GLY A 70 -18.67 0.33 1.53
N ARG A 71 -19.99 0.56 1.58
CA ARG A 71 -20.86 0.02 2.63
C ARG A 71 -21.46 -1.31 2.14
N PRO A 72 -21.88 -2.24 3.00
CA PRO A 72 -22.56 -3.43 2.53
C PRO A 72 -24.02 -3.12 2.15
N LYS A 73 -24.53 -3.78 1.10
CA LYS A 73 -25.96 -3.81 0.75
C LYS A 73 -26.65 -4.92 1.54
N LYS A 74 -27.84 -4.64 2.09
CA LYS A 74 -28.66 -5.66 2.75
C LYS A 74 -29.51 -6.40 1.71
N ASP A 75 -29.43 -7.73 1.73
CA ASP A 75 -30.20 -8.61 0.85
C ASP A 75 -30.50 -9.92 1.59
N ASN A 76 -31.77 -10.34 1.62
CA ASN A 76 -32.25 -11.54 2.33
C ASN A 76 -31.72 -11.71 3.77
N GLY A 77 -31.68 -10.61 4.53
CA GLY A 77 -31.20 -10.61 5.93
C GLY A 77 -29.68 -10.68 6.10
N LYS A 78 -28.92 -10.74 5.01
CA LYS A 78 -27.46 -10.75 4.98
C LYS A 78 -26.91 -9.45 4.40
N HIS A 79 -25.63 -9.19 4.63
CA HIS A 79 -24.96 -7.96 4.21
C HIS A 79 -23.87 -8.29 3.20
N TYR A 80 -23.83 -7.57 2.08
CA TYR A 80 -22.93 -7.89 0.99
C TYR A 80 -22.16 -6.68 0.48
N PHE A 81 -20.84 -6.81 0.39
CA PHE A 81 -20.03 -5.90 -0.40
C PHE A 81 -20.02 -6.36 -1.85
N THR A 82 -20.40 -5.45 -2.73
CA THR A 82 -20.38 -5.62 -4.18
C THR A 82 -19.68 -4.44 -4.84
N TYR A 83 -19.15 -4.67 -6.04
CA TYR A 83 -18.15 -3.80 -6.67
C TYR A 83 -18.48 -3.43 -8.12
N GLU A 84 -19.75 -3.52 -8.51
CA GLU A 84 -20.22 -3.14 -9.85
C GLU A 84 -19.81 -1.68 -10.16
N LYS A 85 -19.50 -1.38 -11.43
CA LYS A 85 -19.04 -0.04 -11.83
C LYS A 85 -20.05 1.04 -11.48
N GLU A 86 -21.32 0.75 -11.69
CA GLU A 86 -22.45 1.62 -11.39
C GLU A 86 -22.52 1.90 -9.88
N ARG A 87 -22.18 0.90 -9.06
CA ARG A 87 -22.13 1.05 -7.60
C ARG A 87 -21.00 1.97 -7.14
N GLN A 88 -19.88 2.00 -7.86
CA GLN A 88 -18.77 2.93 -7.58
C GLN A 88 -19.19 4.40 -7.76
N MET A 89 -20.35 4.66 -8.39
CA MET A 89 -20.89 6.00 -8.61
C MET A 89 -21.80 6.50 -7.48
N LEU A 90 -22.41 5.59 -6.71
CA LEU A 90 -23.45 5.92 -5.72
C LEU A 90 -22.94 6.73 -4.53
N LYS A 91 -23.60 7.84 -4.18
CA LYS A 91 -23.23 8.62 -3.00
C LYS A 91 -23.30 7.77 -1.71
N ASP A 92 -22.38 8.00 -0.77
CA ASP A 92 -22.36 7.47 0.61
C ASP A 92 -22.27 5.94 0.83
N GLU A 93 -22.38 5.11 -0.20
CA GLU A 93 -22.24 3.64 -0.12
C GLU A 93 -21.14 3.05 -1.01
N ARG A 94 -20.65 3.86 -1.94
CA ARG A 94 -19.76 3.49 -3.04
C ARG A 94 -18.43 2.88 -2.59
N PRO A 95 -18.01 1.75 -3.19
CA PRO A 95 -16.63 1.30 -3.11
C PRO A 95 -15.67 2.29 -3.78
N ILE A 96 -14.37 2.16 -3.50
CA ILE A 96 -13.33 2.91 -4.20
C ILE A 96 -13.40 2.56 -5.70
N PRO A 97 -13.32 3.54 -6.62
CA PRO A 97 -13.38 3.23 -8.04
C PRO A 97 -12.20 2.37 -8.50
N GLU A 98 -12.39 1.54 -9.52
CA GLU A 98 -11.25 0.90 -10.18
C GLU A 98 -10.32 1.94 -10.80
N GLY A 99 -9.01 1.67 -10.78
CA GLY A 99 -8.04 2.57 -11.37
C GLY A 99 -6.65 2.47 -10.76
N GLU A 100 -5.81 3.42 -11.19
CA GLU A 100 -4.44 3.58 -10.71
C GLU A 100 -4.38 4.68 -9.66
N TYR A 101 -3.72 4.35 -8.56
CA TYR A 101 -3.54 5.18 -7.39
C TYR A 101 -2.10 5.09 -6.91
N TYR A 102 -1.76 5.90 -5.91
CA TYR A 102 -0.54 5.75 -5.15
C TYR A 102 -0.74 6.21 -3.71
N ILE A 103 0.17 5.80 -2.85
CA ILE A 103 0.30 6.31 -1.48
C ILE A 103 1.71 6.86 -1.28
N THR A 104 1.86 7.78 -0.34
CA THR A 104 3.16 8.41 -0.03
C THR A 104 3.48 8.27 1.45
N PRO A 105 3.81 7.07 1.95
CA PRO A 105 3.93 6.82 3.38
C PRO A 105 5.07 7.60 4.06
N LEU A 106 6.04 8.09 3.29
CA LEU A 106 7.16 8.90 3.78
C LEU A 106 6.90 10.42 3.68
N SER A 107 5.72 10.85 3.23
CA SER A 107 5.37 12.26 3.13
C SER A 107 5.20 12.89 4.51
N GLU A 108 5.78 14.08 4.72
CA GLU A 108 5.58 14.91 5.92
C GLU A 108 4.29 15.75 5.86
N ASN A 109 3.62 15.75 4.69
CA ASN A 109 2.30 16.35 4.53
C ASN A 109 1.24 15.41 5.11
N LYS A 110 0.48 15.87 6.10
CA LYS A 110 -0.57 15.07 6.75
C LYS A 110 -1.65 14.63 5.76
N ASP A 111 -1.88 15.39 4.69
CA ASP A 111 -2.95 15.10 3.73
C ASP A 111 -2.55 14.01 2.71
N ASP A 112 -1.27 13.62 2.70
CA ASP A 112 -0.72 12.59 1.77
C ASP A 112 0.02 11.45 2.48
N GLY A 113 0.54 11.69 3.68
CA GLY A 113 1.36 10.77 4.47
C GLY A 113 0.58 9.94 5.49
N VAL A 114 1.29 9.06 6.21
CA VAL A 114 0.70 8.24 7.28
C VAL A 114 0.08 9.14 8.36
N GLN A 115 -1.11 8.78 8.83
CA GLN A 115 -1.82 9.45 9.90
C GLN A 115 -2.08 8.45 11.03
N GLU A 116 -1.88 8.87 12.28
CA GLU A 116 -2.01 8.02 13.47
C GLU A 116 -2.86 8.72 14.52
N LEU A 117 -3.76 7.97 15.15
CA LEU A 117 -4.44 8.36 16.38
C LEU A 117 -3.56 7.92 17.55
N SER A 118 -3.13 8.87 18.38
CA SER A 118 -2.17 8.63 19.47
C SER A 118 -2.63 7.52 20.44
N ILE A 119 -1.83 6.45 20.46
CA ILE A 119 -1.29 5.65 21.57
C ILE A 119 -1.28 4.19 21.09
N ILE A 120 -0.24 3.80 20.35
CA ILE A 120 0.20 2.41 20.38
C ILE A 120 1.63 2.37 20.92
N ASP A 121 1.73 2.10 22.22
CA ASP A 121 3.00 1.73 22.84
C ASP A 121 3.51 0.32 22.42
N ASN A 122 2.75 -0.42 21.60
CA ASN A 122 3.03 -1.83 21.26
C ASN A 122 3.51 -2.10 19.82
N ILE A 123 3.66 -1.09 18.95
CA ILE A 123 4.37 -1.21 17.65
C ILE A 123 5.89 -0.94 17.84
N ILE A 124 6.29 -0.54 19.06
CA ILE A 124 7.45 0.28 19.45
C ILE A 124 8.87 -0.21 19.12
N GLY A 125 9.10 -1.42 18.61
CA GLY A 125 10.48 -1.89 18.41
C GLY A 125 11.28 -1.18 17.30
N SER A 126 10.70 -1.06 16.10
CA SER A 126 11.52 -0.95 14.87
C SER A 126 11.00 -0.02 13.78
N VAL A 127 9.81 0.59 13.95
CA VAL A 127 9.20 1.51 12.97
C VAL A 127 9.04 2.94 13.52
N SER A 128 9.67 3.20 14.67
CA SER A 128 9.50 4.42 15.46
C SER A 128 9.78 5.71 14.68
N TRP A 129 10.66 5.69 13.67
CA TRP A 129 10.97 6.90 12.90
C TRP A 129 9.84 7.30 11.94
N VAL A 130 9.27 6.38 11.16
CA VAL A 130 8.13 6.69 10.26
C VAL A 130 6.97 7.25 11.08
N LEU A 131 6.70 6.65 12.23
CA LEU A 131 5.66 7.11 13.16
C LEU A 131 6.02 8.42 13.86
N SER A 132 7.31 8.70 14.14
CA SER A 132 7.74 10.00 14.73
C SER A 132 7.48 11.22 13.84
N LYS A 133 7.29 10.99 12.53
CA LYS A 133 6.95 12.03 11.54
C LYS A 133 5.44 12.13 11.29
N VAL A 134 4.64 11.26 11.91
CA VAL A 134 3.19 11.28 11.80
C VAL A 134 2.65 12.48 12.56
N LYS A 135 1.83 13.28 11.86
CA LYS A 135 1.11 14.39 12.48
C LYS A 135 -0.16 13.85 13.12
N LEU A 136 -0.33 14.13 14.40
CA LEU A 136 -1.58 13.84 15.09
C LEU A 136 -2.72 14.67 14.46
N PRO A 137 -3.84 14.03 14.07
CA PRO A 137 -5.00 14.73 13.56
C PRO A 137 -5.57 15.64 14.64
N LYS A 138 -6.14 16.80 14.26
CA LYS A 138 -6.83 17.65 15.23
C LYS A 138 -8.06 16.92 15.76
N ARG A 139 -8.44 17.19 17.02
CA ARG A 139 -9.63 16.62 17.67
C ARG A 139 -10.86 16.83 16.76
N GLY A 140 -11.46 15.73 16.29
CA GLY A 140 -12.62 15.74 15.38
C GLY A 140 -12.32 15.50 13.89
N GLU A 141 -11.04 15.48 13.44
CA GLU A 141 -10.69 15.17 12.04
C GLU A 141 -10.83 13.67 11.69
N PHE A 142 -10.91 12.80 12.72
CA PHE A 142 -11.36 11.42 12.60
C PHE A 142 -12.82 11.34 13.05
N TYR A 143 -13.75 11.60 12.13
CA TYR A 143 -15.18 11.40 12.38
C TYR A 143 -15.44 9.90 12.62
N GLY A 144 -15.78 9.49 13.86
CA GLY A 144 -16.13 8.10 14.18
C GLY A 144 -15.17 7.33 15.10
N SER A 145 -14.11 7.95 15.64
CA SER A 145 -13.13 7.35 16.59
C SER A 145 -12.21 6.26 16.00
N SER A 146 -11.22 5.80 16.78
CA SER A 146 -10.32 4.69 16.41
C SER A 146 -11.07 3.38 16.13
N PHE A 147 -12.31 3.26 16.59
CA PHE A 147 -13.17 2.12 16.32
C PHE A 147 -13.50 1.96 14.83
N VAL A 148 -13.66 3.06 14.09
CA VAL A 148 -14.07 3.05 12.66
C VAL A 148 -12.87 3.20 11.71
N TRP A 149 -11.75 3.71 12.20
CA TRP A 149 -10.58 4.02 11.38
C TRP A 149 -9.32 3.26 11.76
N GLY A 150 -9.37 2.46 12.82
CA GLY A 150 -8.19 1.91 13.45
C GLY A 150 -7.33 3.03 14.04
N THR A 151 -6.10 2.69 14.35
CA THR A 151 -5.10 3.61 14.91
C THR A 151 -4.23 4.27 13.85
N ILE A 152 -4.14 3.69 12.66
CA ILE A 152 -3.33 4.16 11.54
C ILE A 152 -4.20 4.20 10.28
N ARG A 153 -4.05 5.26 9.47
CA ARG A 153 -4.57 5.32 8.11
C ARG A 153 -3.58 6.00 7.17
N ILE A 154 -3.70 5.72 5.87
CA ILE A 154 -2.88 6.34 4.83
C ILE A 154 -3.79 6.89 3.73
N PRO A 155 -3.71 8.19 3.38
CA PRO A 155 -4.41 8.76 2.25
C PRO A 155 -4.01 8.09 0.93
N ILE A 156 -5.01 7.77 0.12
CA ILE A 156 -4.85 7.24 -1.24
C ILE A 156 -5.00 8.38 -2.24
N GLN A 157 -3.99 8.55 -3.07
CA GLN A 157 -3.94 9.59 -4.10
C GLN A 157 -4.33 9.00 -5.46
N PRO A 158 -5.45 9.43 -6.06
CA PRO A 158 -5.84 8.94 -7.38
C PRO A 158 -5.00 9.57 -8.49
N LYS A 159 -4.68 8.79 -9.52
CA LYS A 159 -4.04 9.31 -10.74
C LYS A 159 -4.98 10.20 -11.55
N THR A 160 -6.29 9.90 -11.51
CA THR A 160 -7.38 10.72 -12.05
C THR A 160 -8.45 10.92 -10.99
N LYS A 161 -8.92 12.15 -10.81
CA LYS A 161 -10.05 12.44 -9.89
C LYS A 161 -11.41 12.22 -10.54
N THR A 162 -11.46 12.11 -11.86
CA THR A 162 -12.67 11.90 -12.64
C THR A 162 -12.80 10.42 -13.00
N PHE A 163 -13.95 9.85 -12.69
CA PHE A 163 -14.29 8.45 -12.94
C PHE A 163 -15.54 8.37 -13.79
N THR A 164 -15.58 7.38 -14.68
CA THR A 164 -16.68 7.20 -15.65
C THR A 164 -17.29 5.82 -15.46
N ASP A 165 -18.62 5.74 -15.45
CA ASP A 165 -19.33 4.46 -15.42
C ASP A 165 -19.47 3.82 -16.82
N SER A 166 -20.23 2.73 -16.89
CA SER A 166 -20.51 1.99 -18.12
C SER A 166 -21.38 2.78 -19.11
N GLU A 167 -22.14 3.77 -18.64
CA GLU A 167 -23.05 4.62 -19.44
C GLU A 167 -22.40 5.93 -19.87
N GLY A 168 -21.17 6.21 -19.43
CA GLY A 168 -20.43 7.44 -19.77
C GLY A 168 -20.65 8.59 -18.80
N GLN A 169 -21.36 8.39 -17.68
CA GLN A 169 -21.54 9.43 -16.67
C GLN A 169 -20.26 9.62 -15.87
N THR A 170 -19.91 10.86 -15.56
CA THR A 170 -18.66 11.19 -14.86
C THR A 170 -18.90 11.72 -13.46
N ILE A 171 -18.02 11.35 -12.53
CA ILE A 171 -18.00 11.90 -11.18
C ILE A 171 -16.58 12.25 -10.75
N THR A 172 -16.48 13.28 -9.91
CA THR A 172 -15.23 13.63 -9.23
C THR A 172 -15.22 13.00 -7.84
N ARG A 173 -14.14 12.28 -7.51
CA ARG A 173 -13.94 11.70 -6.17
C ARG A 173 -12.51 11.84 -5.69
N ASN A 174 -12.37 11.97 -4.38
CA ASN A 174 -11.12 12.08 -3.63
C ASN A 174 -11.36 11.63 -2.18
N ASN A 175 -10.38 11.89 -1.30
CA ASN A 175 -10.43 11.58 0.13
C ASN A 175 -10.60 10.09 0.42
N PHE A 176 -9.81 9.28 -0.28
CA PHE A 176 -9.72 7.84 -0.10
C PHE A 176 -8.62 7.52 0.90
N PHE A 177 -8.76 6.44 1.65
CA PHE A 177 -7.78 5.99 2.63
C PHE A 177 -7.60 4.48 2.58
N ILE A 178 -6.42 4.00 2.97
CA ILE A 178 -6.25 2.67 3.54
C ILE A 178 -6.38 2.84 5.04
N HIS A 179 -7.31 2.13 5.66
CA HIS A 179 -7.50 2.14 7.10
C HIS A 179 -7.98 0.77 7.56
N GLY A 180 -8.25 0.65 8.85
CA GLY A 180 -8.98 -0.47 9.39
C GLY A 180 -9.98 -0.01 10.43
N GLY A 181 -10.26 -0.87 11.39
CA GLY A 181 -11.23 -0.59 12.43
C GLY A 181 -11.86 -1.88 12.91
N VAL A 182 -12.71 -1.76 13.92
CA VAL A 182 -13.49 -2.88 14.45
C VAL A 182 -14.66 -3.20 13.51
N GLU A 183 -15.11 -2.22 12.72
CA GLU A 183 -16.14 -2.40 11.70
C GLU A 183 -15.52 -2.56 10.32
N ALA A 184 -16.11 -3.43 9.49
CA ALA A 184 -15.71 -3.57 8.10
C ALA A 184 -16.56 -2.65 7.22
N GLY A 185 -15.90 -1.83 6.40
CA GLY A 185 -16.53 -1.05 5.36
C GLY A 185 -16.41 0.46 5.58
N SER A 186 -16.36 1.18 4.47
CA SER A 186 -16.22 2.63 4.44
C SER A 186 -16.72 3.17 3.11
N ALA A 187 -17.25 4.39 3.10
CA ALA A 187 -17.80 5.01 1.88
C ALA A 187 -16.67 5.47 0.92
N GLY A 188 -15.96 4.51 0.33
CA GLY A 188 -14.97 4.73 -0.73
C GLY A 188 -13.52 4.49 -0.34
N CYS A 189 -13.23 3.98 0.85
CA CYS A 189 -11.86 3.66 1.28
C CYS A 189 -11.59 2.15 1.15
N ILE A 190 -10.34 1.74 1.32
CA ILE A 190 -9.96 0.33 1.46
C ILE A 190 -9.84 0.05 2.95
N ASP A 191 -10.70 -0.82 3.45
CA ASP A 191 -10.82 -1.14 4.86
C ASP A 191 -10.29 -2.54 5.15
N LEU A 192 -9.21 -2.60 5.92
CA LEU A 192 -8.51 -3.80 6.38
C LEU A 192 -9.18 -4.46 7.57
N TRP A 193 -10.18 -3.83 8.18
CA TRP A 193 -10.90 -4.33 9.35
C TRP A 193 -9.92 -4.79 10.45
N LYS A 194 -9.94 -6.08 10.81
CA LYS A 194 -9.10 -6.71 11.83
C LYS A 194 -7.65 -6.92 11.39
N ASP A 195 -7.37 -6.94 10.09
CA ASP A 195 -6.03 -7.20 9.55
C ASP A 195 -5.16 -5.92 9.55
N ASN A 196 -5.72 -4.81 10.05
CA ASN A 196 -5.13 -3.49 10.08
C ASN A 196 -3.73 -3.44 10.72
N GLU A 197 -3.60 -3.96 11.94
CA GLU A 197 -2.35 -3.87 12.70
C GLU A 197 -1.24 -4.66 12.03
N GLU A 198 -1.54 -5.88 11.57
CA GLU A 198 -0.57 -6.74 10.90
C GLU A 198 -0.14 -6.16 9.55
N PHE A 199 -1.10 -5.64 8.76
CA PHE A 199 -0.82 -4.93 7.52
C PHE A 199 0.14 -3.77 7.75
N PHE A 200 -0.21 -2.84 8.65
CA PHE A 200 0.61 -1.64 8.86
C PHE A 200 1.97 -1.98 9.46
N LYS A 201 2.06 -2.97 10.35
CA LYS A 201 3.33 -3.45 10.87
C LYS A 201 4.25 -3.95 9.74
N ILE A 202 3.76 -4.85 8.89
CA ILE A 202 4.56 -5.44 7.79
C ILE A 202 4.89 -4.37 6.75
N PHE A 203 3.89 -3.60 6.33
CA PHE A 203 4.04 -2.57 5.30
C PHE A 203 5.02 -1.48 5.73
N LEU A 204 4.85 -0.90 6.92
CA LEU A 204 5.70 0.19 7.37
C LEU A 204 7.11 -0.27 7.72
N ALA A 205 7.29 -1.52 8.21
CA ALA A 205 8.62 -2.10 8.38
C ALA A 205 9.36 -2.24 7.03
N TYR A 206 8.66 -2.61 5.95
CA TYR A 206 9.24 -2.61 4.62
C TYR A 206 9.58 -1.19 4.15
N VAL A 207 8.66 -0.24 4.33
CA VAL A 207 8.87 1.16 3.97
C VAL A 207 10.11 1.73 4.64
N GLU A 208 10.30 1.45 5.94
CA GLU A 208 11.47 1.90 6.69
C GLU A 208 12.76 1.24 6.17
N LYS A 209 12.75 -0.10 6.01
CA LYS A 209 13.91 -0.85 5.52
C LYS A 209 14.40 -0.36 4.15
N TYR A 210 13.50 0.11 3.30
CA TYR A 210 13.81 0.54 1.93
C TYR A 210 13.56 2.04 1.69
N ARG A 211 13.60 2.85 2.77
CA ARG A 211 13.27 4.28 2.78
C ARG A 211 13.93 5.07 1.66
N ASP A 212 15.25 5.02 1.55
CA ASP A 212 16.00 5.81 0.55
C ASP A 212 15.60 5.46 -0.88
N ARG A 213 15.26 4.19 -1.13
CA ARG A 213 14.81 3.74 -2.46
C ARG A 213 13.41 4.26 -2.77
N ILE A 214 12.52 4.23 -1.80
CA ILE A 214 11.16 4.77 -1.95
C ILE A 214 11.22 6.29 -2.18
N LEU A 215 12.11 7.00 -1.48
CA LEU A 215 12.32 8.44 -1.68
C LEU A 215 12.89 8.78 -3.07
N LYS A 216 13.78 7.94 -3.64
CA LYS A 216 14.22 8.10 -5.03
C LYS A 216 13.04 8.07 -6.03
N ASN A 217 11.97 7.33 -5.73
CA ASN A 217 10.72 7.33 -6.50
C ASN A 217 9.70 8.37 -5.98
N GLN A 218 10.15 9.54 -5.55
CA GLN A 218 9.33 10.63 -5.01
C GLN A 218 8.46 10.21 -3.81
N GLY A 219 8.83 9.15 -3.09
CA GLY A 219 8.04 8.61 -1.98
C GLY A 219 6.80 7.83 -2.40
N LYS A 220 6.55 7.62 -3.70
CA LYS A 220 5.31 7.03 -4.22
C LYS A 220 5.39 5.51 -4.26
N ILE A 221 4.38 4.86 -3.68
CA ILE A 221 4.13 3.43 -3.82
C ILE A 221 2.85 3.23 -4.64
N PRO A 222 2.90 2.57 -5.81
CA PRO A 222 1.72 2.33 -6.64
C PRO A 222 0.68 1.47 -5.93
N LEU A 223 -0.60 1.82 -6.14
CA LEU A 223 -1.75 1.04 -5.73
C LEU A 223 -2.66 0.85 -6.94
N VAL A 224 -3.02 -0.39 -7.25
CA VAL A 224 -4.01 -0.70 -8.30
C VAL A 224 -5.28 -1.24 -7.65
N VAL A 225 -6.41 -0.61 -7.95
CA VAL A 225 -7.74 -1.15 -7.63
C VAL A 225 -8.30 -1.80 -8.89
N LYS A 226 -8.50 -3.11 -8.84
CA LYS A 226 -9.13 -3.87 -9.91
C LYS A 226 -9.92 -5.03 -9.33
N TYR A 227 -11.23 -4.94 -9.35
CA TYR A 227 -12.12 -5.93 -8.80
C TYR A 227 -12.14 -7.20 -9.65
N GLU A 228 -12.25 -8.35 -8.98
CA GLU A 228 -12.54 -9.60 -9.68
C GLU A 228 -14.02 -9.65 -10.05
N ASP A 229 -14.33 -10.14 -11.25
CA ASP A 229 -15.69 -10.24 -11.75
C ASP A 229 -16.58 -11.02 -10.77
N SER A 230 -17.79 -10.51 -10.54
CA SER A 230 -18.78 -11.12 -9.64
C SER A 230 -18.31 -11.25 -8.18
N THR A 231 -17.30 -10.49 -7.74
CA THR A 231 -16.87 -10.51 -6.34
C THR A 231 -17.99 -10.06 -5.42
N LYS A 232 -18.36 -10.96 -4.50
CA LYS A 232 -19.30 -10.70 -3.41
C LYS A 232 -18.66 -11.11 -2.09
N ILE A 233 -18.65 -10.21 -1.11
CA ILE A 233 -18.26 -10.54 0.26
C ILE A 233 -19.53 -10.55 1.10
N GLU A 234 -19.87 -11.68 1.70
CA GLU A 234 -20.96 -11.77 2.68
C GLU A 234 -20.43 -11.47 4.06
N CYS A 235 -21.19 -10.68 4.81
CA CYS A 235 -20.96 -10.42 6.21
C CYS A 235 -22.26 -10.60 7.02
N ASP A 236 -22.07 -10.89 8.29
CA ASP A 236 -23.12 -11.15 9.27
C ASP A 236 -23.93 -9.89 9.68
N ASN A 237 -23.39 -8.68 9.52
CA ASN A 237 -24.08 -7.43 9.89
C ASN A 237 -23.69 -6.23 9.00
N ALA A 238 -24.50 -5.16 9.04
CA ALA A 238 -24.31 -3.89 8.35
C ALA A 238 -23.20 -3.01 8.96
N ALA A 239 -22.98 -3.10 10.27
CA ALA A 239 -22.10 -2.17 11.00
C ALA A 239 -21.15 -2.85 12.00
N TYR A 240 -21.22 -4.16 12.23
CA TYR A 240 -20.39 -4.83 13.23
C TYR A 240 -20.24 -6.28 12.81
N THR A 241 -19.25 -6.55 11.97
CA THR A 241 -19.09 -7.89 11.44
C THR A 241 -18.14 -8.66 12.34
N LYS A 242 -18.57 -9.82 12.86
CA LYS A 242 -17.61 -10.79 13.43
C LYS A 242 -17.00 -11.63 12.32
N TYR A 243 -17.66 -11.65 11.16
CA TYR A 243 -17.31 -12.54 10.07
C TYR A 243 -17.71 -11.95 8.72
N CYS A 244 -16.70 -11.72 7.88
CA CYS A 244 -16.87 -11.47 6.45
C CYS A 244 -16.17 -12.58 5.67
N LYS A 245 -16.83 -13.17 4.67
CA LYS A 245 -16.23 -14.17 3.78
C LYS A 245 -16.48 -13.86 2.31
N PRO A 246 -15.50 -14.08 1.43
CA PRO A 246 -15.76 -14.13 0.00
C PRO A 246 -16.75 -15.25 -0.31
N ILE A 247 -17.75 -14.95 -1.15
CA ILE A 247 -18.60 -15.98 -1.76
C ILE A 247 -18.10 -16.21 -3.19
N GLY A 248 -17.81 -17.47 -3.54
CA GLY A 248 -17.54 -17.85 -4.92
C GLY A 248 -18.80 -17.80 -5.77
N LYS A 249 -18.68 -17.89 -7.10
CA LYS A 249 -19.86 -18.15 -7.94
C LYS A 249 -20.51 -19.44 -7.44
N GLU A 250 -21.81 -19.39 -7.11
CA GLU A 250 -22.62 -20.60 -7.16
C GLU A 250 -22.51 -21.11 -8.60
N SER A 251 -21.96 -22.31 -8.77
CA SER A 251 -22.04 -23.05 -10.01
C SER A 251 -23.52 -23.25 -10.31
N LYS A 252 -24.06 -22.46 -11.25
CA LYS A 252 -25.29 -22.81 -11.94
C LYS A 252 -25.05 -24.03 -12.83
#